data_AF-A0A9X9QF74-F1
#
_entry.id   AF-A0A9X9QF74-F1
#
_cell.length_a   1.000
_cell.length_b   1.000
_cell.length_c   1.000
_cell.angle_alpha   90.00
_cell.angle_beta   90.00
_cell.angle_gamma   90.00
#
_symmetry.space_group_name_H-M   'P 1'
#
loop_
_entity.id
_entity.type
_entity.pdbx_description
1 polymer ?
#
loop_
_entity_poly.entity_id
_entity_poly.type
_entity_poly.pdbx_seq_one_letter_code
_entity_poly.pdbx_strand_id
1 'polypeptide(L)'
;AISARIPRYCFAEDKYWFVVEVKLEDGKYWELSRYYEDFYDFQIQLLSEFPVEAGNTGQQTRTLPYMPGPVSYVTDAITEGRQINLNAYVKTLLAQPAYISRCQLVREFFVPREGDYEIDPETANEEYRLSAGSQPSSSESAADSASRLSCRENMNSGTYSYSSLGPPHNSGPMAETLSAIPDPQQTMKVKIYFRDDLIAIRVPREILFDQLSDKIRERLKIPPSEGVTLSYKDEGSGQRPLLMNNDDLDLALRRNDKFIVYVE
;
A
#
# COMPACT_ATOMS: atom_id res chain seq x y z
N ALA A 1 19.00 17.83 1.09
CA ALA A 1 18.56 17.47 2.45
C ALA A 1 19.63 16.62 3.12
N ILE A 2 19.78 16.71 4.44
CA ILE A 2 20.69 15.85 5.22
C ILE A 2 19.98 14.55 5.62
N SER A 3 18.71 14.65 6.05
CA SER A 3 17.88 13.50 6.43
C SER A 3 16.41 13.78 6.12
N ALA A 4 15.65 12.72 5.86
CA ALA A 4 14.20 12.79 5.67
C ALA A 4 13.52 11.55 6.26
N ARG A 5 12.28 11.72 6.75
CA ARG A 5 11.38 10.64 7.17
C ARG A 5 9.94 10.98 6.80
N ILE A 6 9.09 9.97 6.69
CA ILE A 6 7.65 10.13 6.44
C ILE A 6 6.92 9.45 7.58
N PRO A 7 6.59 10.14 8.69
CA PRO A 7 6.00 9.50 9.86
C PRO A 7 4.49 9.26 9.71
N ARG A 8 3.79 10.10 8.94
CA ARG A 8 2.33 10.06 8.79
C ARG A 8 1.87 10.36 7.37
N TYR A 9 0.62 10.01 7.10
CA TYR A 9 -0.15 10.48 5.95
C TYR A 9 -1.45 11.12 6.44
N CYS A 10 -2.03 11.93 5.57
CA CYS A 10 -3.27 12.65 5.80
C CYS A 10 -4.28 12.32 4.69
N PHE A 11 -5.56 12.48 4.99
CA PHE A 11 -6.65 12.32 4.04
C PHE A 11 -7.67 13.46 4.22
N ALA A 12 -7.97 14.18 3.15
CA ALA A 12 -9.05 15.16 3.06
C ALA A 12 -9.41 15.39 1.58
N GLU A 13 -10.64 15.85 1.31
CA GLU A 13 -11.12 16.15 -0.05
C GLU A 13 -10.87 15.00 -1.05
N ASP A 14 -11.11 13.77 -0.60
CA ASP A 14 -10.87 12.52 -1.33
C ASP A 14 -9.43 12.31 -1.84
N LYS A 15 -8.45 12.99 -1.23
CA LYS A 15 -7.02 12.91 -1.56
C LYS A 15 -6.17 12.51 -0.37
N TYR A 16 -5.18 11.67 -0.63
CA TYR A 16 -4.12 11.33 0.33
C TYR A 16 -2.84 12.12 0.02
N TRP A 17 -2.20 12.64 1.05
CA TRP A 17 -0.84 13.17 0.96
C TRP A 17 0.03 12.64 2.11
N PHE A 18 1.33 12.58 1.84
CA PHE A 18 2.36 12.15 2.79
C PHE A 18 3.00 13.38 3.42
N VAL A 19 3.22 13.31 4.72
CA VAL A 19 3.98 14.33 5.43
C VAL A 19 5.44 13.91 5.46
N VAL A 20 6.29 14.67 4.80
CA VAL A 20 7.73 14.43 4.70
C VAL A 20 8.44 15.42 5.61
N GLU A 21 8.94 14.92 6.75
CA GLU A 21 9.77 15.70 7.65
C GLU A 21 11.22 15.63 7.16
N VAL A 22 11.81 16.78 6.84
CA VAL A 22 13.13 16.90 6.26
C VAL A 22 14.02 17.84 7.07
N LYS A 23 15.30 17.49 7.22
CA LYS A 23 16.35 18.39 7.68
C LYS A 23 17.17 18.89 6.49
N LEU A 24 17.24 20.20 6.32
CA LEU A 24 18.02 20.84 5.25
C LEU A 24 19.48 21.09 5.68
N GLU A 25 20.31 21.52 4.72
CA GLU A 25 21.76 21.69 4.94
C GLU A 25 22.11 22.91 5.82
N ASP A 26 21.20 23.87 5.91
CA ASP A 26 21.24 25.01 6.84
C ASP A 26 20.87 24.64 8.29
N GLY A 27 20.46 23.39 8.53
CA GLY A 27 20.04 22.88 9.83
C GLY A 27 18.56 23.05 10.15
N LYS A 28 17.78 23.74 9.31
CA LYS A 28 16.32 23.90 9.46
C LYS A 28 15.60 22.58 9.28
N TYR A 29 14.47 22.42 9.98
CA TYR A 29 13.53 21.32 9.80
C TYR A 29 12.29 21.82 9.10
N TRP A 30 11.73 21.02 8.19
CA TRP A 30 10.56 21.36 7.41
C TRP A 30 9.58 20.21 7.35
N GLU A 31 8.29 20.54 7.41
CA GLU A 31 7.18 19.66 7.12
C GLU A 31 6.73 19.89 5.68
N LEU A 32 6.99 18.93 4.80
CA LEU A 32 6.58 19.02 3.40
C LEU A 32 5.36 18.14 3.14
N SER A 33 4.32 18.69 2.50
CA SER A 33 3.16 17.93 2.02
C SER A 33 3.40 17.46 0.59
N ARG A 34 3.49 16.15 0.35
CA ARG A 34 3.76 15.57 -0.99
C ARG A 34 2.76 14.47 -1.33
N TYR A 35 2.24 14.49 -2.56
CA TYR A 35 1.37 13.45 -3.08
C TYR A 35 2.19 12.22 -3.52
N TYR A 36 1.56 11.06 -3.75
CA TYR A 36 2.28 9.89 -4.28
C TYR A 36 2.88 10.20 -5.66
N GLU A 37 2.14 10.97 -6.44
CA GLU A 37 2.43 11.41 -7.80
C GLU A 37 3.73 12.23 -7.85
N ASP A 38 3.97 13.10 -6.85
CA ASP A 38 5.24 13.85 -6.71
C ASP A 38 6.46 12.92 -6.65
N PHE A 39 6.37 11.83 -5.87
CA PHE A 39 7.45 10.84 -5.80
C PHE A 39 7.60 10.12 -7.13
N TYR A 40 6.49 9.71 -7.75
CA TYR A 40 6.47 8.94 -9.00
C TYR A 40 7.16 9.69 -10.15
N ASP A 41 6.79 10.95 -10.37
CA ASP A 41 7.37 11.80 -11.41
C ASP A 41 8.85 12.10 -11.13
N PHE A 42 9.20 12.34 -9.87
CA PHE A 42 10.59 12.51 -9.43
C PHE A 42 11.44 11.26 -9.73
N GLN A 43 10.92 10.06 -9.46
CA GLN A 43 11.63 8.80 -9.71
C GLN A 43 11.81 8.53 -11.21
N ILE A 44 10.85 8.87 -12.06
CA ILE A 44 11.02 8.74 -13.52
C ILE A 44 12.19 9.61 -13.99
N GLN A 45 12.27 10.86 -13.51
CA GLN A 45 13.38 11.76 -13.82
C GLN A 45 14.70 11.22 -13.26
N LEU A 46 14.73 10.75 -12.01
CA LEU A 46 15.92 10.18 -11.37
C LEU A 46 16.46 8.94 -12.10
N LEU A 47 15.58 8.03 -12.55
CA LEU A 47 15.95 6.85 -13.33
C LEU A 47 16.44 7.19 -14.74
N SER A 48 16.00 8.32 -15.30
CA SER A 48 16.47 8.84 -16.59
C SER A 48 17.84 9.51 -16.48
N GLU A 49 18.10 10.24 -15.38
CA GLU A 49 19.37 10.93 -15.12
C GLU A 49 20.49 9.95 -14.75
N PHE A 50 20.17 8.87 -14.02
CA PHE A 50 21.13 7.89 -13.51
C PHE A 50 20.85 6.46 -14.04
N PRO A 51 21.00 6.22 -15.36
CA PRO A 51 20.62 4.95 -15.98
C PRO A 51 21.52 3.76 -15.60
N VAL A 52 22.76 4.01 -15.16
CA VAL A 52 23.69 2.96 -14.70
C VAL A 52 23.26 2.46 -13.32
N GLU A 53 22.95 3.38 -12.42
CA GLU A 53 22.55 3.16 -11.03
C GLU A 53 21.08 2.68 -10.94
N ALA A 54 20.28 2.98 -11.96
CA ALA A 54 19.00 2.32 -12.23
C ALA A 54 19.13 0.84 -12.65
N GLY A 55 20.33 0.41 -13.05
CA GLY A 55 20.61 -0.95 -13.56
C GLY A 55 20.24 -1.16 -15.04
N ASN A 56 19.89 -0.11 -15.79
CA ASN A 56 19.39 -0.22 -17.16
C ASN A 56 20.49 -0.55 -18.18
N THR A 57 21.77 -0.34 -17.84
CA THR A 57 22.91 -0.59 -18.74
C THR A 57 23.49 -2.01 -18.65
N GLY A 58 23.06 -2.82 -17.66
CA GLY A 58 23.61 -4.15 -17.39
C GLY A 58 25.06 -4.18 -16.88
N GLN A 59 25.71 -3.03 -16.72
CA GLN A 59 27.10 -2.92 -16.26
C GLN A 59 27.24 -2.96 -14.73
N GLN A 60 26.18 -2.58 -14.00
CA GLN A 60 26.16 -2.53 -12.54
C GLN A 60 24.80 -2.99 -11.99
N THR A 61 24.80 -3.58 -10.80
CA THR A 61 23.57 -3.89 -10.06
C THR A 61 22.89 -2.60 -9.62
N ARG A 62 21.58 -2.47 -9.87
CA ARG A 62 20.78 -1.30 -9.47
C ARG A 62 21.00 -0.96 -8.00
N THR A 63 21.41 0.28 -7.74
CA THR A 63 21.58 0.86 -6.40
C THR A 63 20.44 1.80 -6.02
N LEU A 64 19.75 2.38 -7.01
CA LEU A 64 18.61 3.27 -6.79
C LEU A 64 17.40 2.53 -6.18
N PRO A 65 16.75 3.10 -5.16
CA PRO A 65 15.63 2.45 -4.48
C PRO A 65 14.45 2.17 -5.43
N TYR A 66 13.65 1.18 -5.06
CA TYR A 66 12.36 0.89 -5.69
C TYR A 66 11.25 1.67 -5.02
N MET A 67 10.20 1.96 -5.78
CA MET A 67 8.98 2.60 -5.29
C MET A 67 7.79 1.68 -5.57
N PRO A 68 6.76 1.66 -4.70
CA PRO A 68 5.46 1.07 -5.05
C PRO A 68 4.96 1.62 -6.39
N GLY A 69 4.39 0.76 -7.23
CA GLY A 69 3.82 1.18 -8.51
C GLY A 69 2.55 2.04 -8.36
N PRO A 70 2.15 2.73 -9.44
CA PRO A 70 0.86 3.41 -9.49
C PRO A 70 -0.27 2.38 -9.43
N VAL A 71 -1.41 2.78 -8.89
CA VAL A 71 -2.64 1.97 -8.81
C VAL A 71 -3.81 2.80 -9.31
N SER A 72 -4.78 2.16 -9.96
CA SER A 72 -5.95 2.85 -10.51
C SER A 72 -6.85 3.49 -9.42
N TYR A 73 -6.82 2.92 -8.20
CA TYR A 73 -7.61 3.39 -7.05
C TYR A 73 -6.76 3.31 -5.78
N VAL A 74 -6.73 4.40 -5.02
CA VAL A 74 -6.01 4.50 -3.73
C VAL A 74 -7.00 4.25 -2.59
N THR A 75 -6.58 3.50 -1.58
CA THR A 75 -7.35 3.20 -0.36
C THR A 75 -6.44 3.34 0.86
N ASP A 76 -6.99 3.49 2.07
CA ASP A 76 -6.19 3.63 3.30
C ASP A 76 -5.09 2.57 3.44
N ALA A 77 -5.41 1.30 3.20
CA ALA A 77 -4.45 0.19 3.27
C ALA A 77 -3.32 0.31 2.22
N ILE A 78 -3.61 0.88 1.04
CA ILE A 78 -2.58 1.17 0.03
C ILE A 78 -1.75 2.38 0.45
N THR A 79 -2.36 3.42 1.01
CA THR A 79 -1.66 4.62 1.50
C THR A 79 -0.76 4.30 2.69
N GLU A 80 -1.21 3.48 3.64
CA GLU A 80 -0.44 2.98 4.77
C GLU A 80 0.77 2.16 4.29
N GLY A 81 0.55 1.20 3.39
CA GLY A 81 1.65 0.47 2.74
C GLY A 81 2.61 1.39 1.99
N ARG A 82 2.10 2.42 1.29
CA ARG A 82 2.92 3.44 0.61
C ARG A 82 3.72 4.28 1.60
N GLN A 83 3.17 4.69 2.75
CA GLN A 83 3.90 5.47 3.76
C GLN A 83 5.14 4.72 4.24
N ILE A 84 5.02 3.43 4.56
CA ILE A 84 6.16 2.59 4.99
C ILE A 84 7.22 2.51 3.88
N ASN A 85 6.79 2.23 2.65
CA ASN A 85 7.70 2.10 1.51
C ASN A 85 8.37 3.42 1.11
N LEU A 86 7.64 4.54 1.10
CA LEU A 86 8.17 5.86 0.78
C LEU A 86 9.11 6.37 1.88
N ASN A 87 8.84 6.07 3.16
CA ASN A 87 9.75 6.36 4.28
C ASN A 87 11.08 5.60 4.14
N ALA A 88 11.06 4.34 3.69
CA ALA A 88 12.27 3.59 3.37
C ALA A 88 12.97 4.18 2.14
N TYR A 89 12.23 4.48 1.08
CA TYR A 89 12.72 5.08 -0.17
C TYR A 89 13.52 6.37 0.07
N VAL A 90 12.98 7.35 0.81
CA VAL A 90 13.69 8.63 1.06
C VAL A 90 14.98 8.45 1.86
N LYS A 91 15.00 7.48 2.79
CA LYS A 91 16.21 7.14 3.56
C LYS A 91 17.28 6.49 2.68
N THR A 92 16.90 5.52 1.85
CA THR A 92 17.81 4.88 0.90
C THR A 92 18.29 5.82 -0.20
N LEU A 93 17.47 6.79 -0.61
CA LEU A 93 17.83 7.86 -1.56
C LEU A 93 18.89 8.80 -0.99
N LEU A 94 18.71 9.29 0.24
CA LEU A 94 19.69 10.18 0.89
C LEU A 94 20.98 9.45 1.31
N ALA A 95 20.93 8.12 1.45
CA ALA A 95 22.11 7.27 1.64
C ALA A 95 22.88 6.94 0.33
N GLN A 96 22.38 7.35 -0.84
CA GLN A 96 23.12 7.19 -2.10
C GLN A 96 24.40 8.06 -2.13
N PRO A 97 25.38 7.73 -2.98
CA PRO A 97 26.56 8.55 -3.20
C PRO A 97 26.22 10.03 -3.48
N ALA A 98 27.10 10.94 -3.06
CA ALA A 98 26.84 12.38 -3.06
C ALA A 98 26.44 12.98 -4.42
N TYR A 99 26.86 12.36 -5.54
CA TYR A 99 26.47 12.80 -6.88
C TYR A 99 25.00 12.52 -7.22
N ILE A 100 24.35 11.54 -6.54
CA ILE A 100 22.90 11.30 -6.58
C ILE A 100 22.21 12.05 -5.45
N SER A 101 22.61 11.83 -4.19
CA SER A 101 21.89 12.37 -3.02
C SER A 101 21.95 13.90 -2.88
N ARG A 102 22.82 14.57 -3.66
CA ARG A 102 22.89 16.04 -3.79
C ARG A 102 22.70 16.54 -5.23
N CYS A 103 22.19 15.70 -6.14
CA CYS A 103 21.89 16.12 -7.51
C CYS A 103 20.77 17.18 -7.51
N GLN A 104 20.62 17.90 -8.63
CA GLN A 104 19.63 18.97 -8.76
C GLN A 104 18.20 18.47 -8.47
N LEU A 105 17.81 17.32 -9.03
CA LEU A 105 16.49 16.71 -8.84
C LEU A 105 16.19 16.43 -7.35
N VAL A 106 17.13 15.82 -6.62
CA VAL A 106 16.96 15.52 -5.19
C VAL A 106 16.88 16.82 -4.37
N ARG A 107 17.66 17.84 -4.74
CA ARG A 107 17.60 19.14 -4.06
C ARG A 107 16.23 19.80 -4.26
N GLU A 108 15.76 19.88 -5.50
CA GLU A 108 14.47 20.48 -5.85
C GLU A 108 13.28 19.75 -5.24
N PHE A 109 13.31 18.42 -5.15
CA PHE A 109 12.25 17.62 -4.51
C PHE A 109 12.02 18.01 -3.04
N PHE A 110 13.10 18.30 -2.30
CA PHE A 110 13.07 18.69 -0.90
C PHE A 110 13.01 20.22 -0.66
N VAL A 111 12.85 21.04 -1.70
CA VAL A 111 12.58 22.48 -1.53
C VAL A 111 11.15 22.67 -0.97
N PRO A 112 10.95 23.51 0.06
CA PRO A 112 9.62 23.90 0.51
C PRO A 112 8.79 24.58 -0.58
N ARG A 113 7.54 24.16 -0.70
CA ARG A 113 6.52 24.70 -1.60
C ARG A 113 5.48 25.48 -0.80
N GLU A 114 4.56 26.15 -1.50
CA GLU A 114 3.41 26.79 -0.88
C GLU A 114 2.57 25.75 -0.11
N GLY A 115 2.30 26.00 1.18
CA GLY A 115 1.63 25.07 2.09
C GLY A 115 2.55 24.12 2.88
N ASP A 116 3.87 24.18 2.68
CA ASP A 116 4.87 23.54 3.55
C ASP A 116 5.25 24.48 4.71
N TYR A 117 5.62 23.93 5.88
CA TYR A 117 5.90 24.70 7.10
C TYR A 117 7.28 24.41 7.68
N GLU A 118 7.94 25.45 8.22
CA GLU A 118 9.19 25.27 8.99
C GLU A 118 8.83 24.75 10.40
N ILE A 119 9.52 23.70 10.86
CA ILE A 119 9.32 23.09 12.18
C ILE A 119 10.45 23.52 13.11
N ASP A 120 10.14 23.90 14.35
CA ASP A 120 11.16 24.09 15.37
C ASP A 120 11.88 22.75 15.68
N PRO A 121 13.22 22.77 15.83
CA PRO A 121 14.02 21.56 16.01
C PRO A 121 13.69 20.78 17.30
N GLU A 122 13.09 21.45 18.28
CA GLU A 122 12.65 20.87 19.56
C GLU A 122 11.38 20.03 19.35
N THR A 123 10.40 20.54 18.59
CA THR A 123 9.18 19.80 18.21
C THR A 123 9.47 18.62 17.28
N ALA A 124 10.45 18.73 16.38
CA ALA A 124 10.81 17.64 15.47
C ALA A 124 11.45 16.42 16.16
N ASN A 125 12.01 16.62 17.36
CA ASN A 125 12.68 15.58 18.14
C ASN A 125 11.77 14.98 19.24
N GLU A 126 10.73 15.70 19.66
CA GLU A 126 9.72 15.21 20.59
C GLU A 126 8.61 14.43 19.88
N GLU A 127 8.76 13.10 19.90
CA GLU A 127 7.66 12.14 19.85
C GLU A 127 6.44 12.67 20.63
N TYR A 128 5.35 12.99 19.93
CA TYR A 128 4.26 13.86 20.38
C TYR A 128 3.64 13.39 21.71
N ARG A 129 4.09 14.01 22.81
CA ARG A 129 4.03 13.45 24.16
C ARG A 129 2.73 13.75 24.91
N LEU A 130 1.58 13.36 24.33
CA LEU A 130 0.26 13.52 24.95
C LEU A 130 -0.54 12.21 24.80
N SER A 131 -0.62 11.35 25.82
CA SER A 131 -1.69 11.48 26.83
C SER A 131 -1.41 10.69 28.12
N ALA A 132 -0.75 11.29 29.12
CA ALA A 132 -0.72 10.80 30.51
C ALA A 132 -0.22 11.89 31.50
N GLY A 133 -0.98 12.96 31.70
CA GLY A 133 -0.54 14.08 32.54
C GLY A 133 -1.65 15.07 32.88
N SER A 134 -2.59 14.68 33.74
CA SER A 134 -3.72 15.50 34.15
C SER A 134 -3.30 16.74 34.94
N GLN A 135 -3.83 17.92 34.60
CA GLN A 135 -4.32 18.88 35.60
C GLN A 135 -5.63 19.53 35.12
N PRO A 136 -6.62 19.73 36.00
CA PRO A 136 -7.86 20.40 35.67
C PRO A 136 -7.74 21.92 35.88
N SER A 137 -8.25 22.71 34.93
CA SER A 137 -8.63 24.10 35.18
C SER A 137 -9.94 24.41 34.46
N SER A 138 -10.85 25.06 35.18
CA SER A 138 -12.21 25.34 34.74
C SER A 138 -12.31 26.74 34.13
N SER A 139 -12.97 26.88 32.98
CA SER A 139 -14.07 27.86 32.78
C SER A 139 -14.62 27.79 31.35
N GLU A 140 -15.88 28.21 31.24
CA GLU A 140 -16.77 28.01 30.10
C GLU A 140 -16.41 28.86 28.88
N SER A 141 -16.52 28.29 27.68
CA SER A 141 -17.16 28.93 26.51
C SER A 141 -17.49 27.88 25.44
N ALA A 142 -18.61 28.08 24.76
CA ALA A 142 -19.17 27.14 23.78
C ALA A 142 -18.83 27.54 22.33
N ALA A 143 -18.97 26.58 21.42
CA ALA A 143 -18.88 26.69 19.95
C ALA A 143 -17.50 27.08 19.38
N ASP A 144 -16.79 26.10 18.81
CA ASP A 144 -16.97 25.82 17.38
C ASP A 144 -16.63 24.36 17.05
N SER A 145 -17.00 23.86 15.87
CA SER A 145 -17.01 22.43 15.52
C SER A 145 -16.62 22.17 14.06
N ALA A 146 -15.36 22.42 13.70
CA ALA A 146 -14.79 21.97 12.42
C ALA A 146 -13.25 21.93 12.42
N SER A 147 -12.65 20.74 12.54
CA SER A 147 -11.40 20.31 11.87
C SER A 147 -10.78 19.06 12.52
N ARG A 148 -11.46 17.91 12.47
CA ARG A 148 -10.79 16.62 12.71
C ARG A 148 -10.14 16.13 11.41
N LEU A 149 -9.01 16.75 11.06
CA LEU A 149 -8.10 16.20 10.05
C LEU A 149 -7.58 14.86 10.58
N SER A 150 -7.98 13.75 9.96
CA SER A 150 -7.61 12.41 10.40
C SER A 150 -6.20 12.03 9.93
N CYS A 151 -5.19 12.67 10.52
CA CYS A 151 -3.80 12.26 10.45
C CYS A 151 -3.67 10.91 11.18
N ARG A 152 -3.31 9.84 10.47
CA ARG A 152 -3.25 8.50 11.04
C ARG A 152 -1.81 8.13 11.37
N GLU A 153 -1.46 8.19 12.66
CA GLU A 153 -0.14 7.80 13.16
C GLU A 153 -0.01 6.27 13.27
N ASN A 154 1.14 5.74 12.87
CA ASN A 154 1.48 4.32 12.99
C ASN A 154 2.64 4.15 13.98
N MET A 155 2.30 3.91 15.26
CA MET A 155 3.28 3.68 16.33
C MET A 155 3.67 2.20 16.40
N ASN A 156 4.87 1.86 15.96
CA ASN A 156 5.46 0.53 16.21
C ASN A 156 6.97 0.60 16.49
N SER A 157 7.32 0.73 17.78
CA SER A 157 8.63 0.41 18.34
C SER A 157 8.44 0.04 19.81
N GLY A 158 9.05 -1.06 20.27
CA GLY A 158 8.73 -1.63 21.59
C GLY A 158 9.61 -2.79 22.01
N THR A 159 10.92 -2.67 21.82
CA THR A 159 11.91 -3.69 22.26
C THR A 159 12.17 -3.57 23.76
N TYR A 160 11.83 -4.59 24.56
CA TYR A 160 12.36 -4.73 25.93
C TYR A 160 12.68 -6.19 26.30
N SER A 161 13.83 -6.36 26.95
CA SER A 161 14.29 -7.60 27.55
C SER A 161 14.41 -7.39 29.07
N TYR A 162 13.90 -8.32 29.90
CA TYR A 162 14.60 -8.91 31.07
C TYR A 162 13.67 -9.78 31.97
N SER A 163 13.98 -11.08 32.01
CA SER A 163 13.92 -12.06 33.13
C SER A 163 12.68 -12.30 34.02
N SER A 164 12.24 -13.56 33.95
CA SER A 164 12.05 -14.52 35.08
C SER A 164 10.94 -14.33 36.12
N LEU A 165 9.93 -15.20 36.06
CA LEU A 165 9.50 -16.18 37.09
C LEU A 165 8.38 -17.08 36.51
N GLY A 166 8.37 -18.40 36.79
CA GLY A 166 7.30 -19.35 36.41
C GLY A 166 6.66 -19.98 37.66
N PRO A 167 5.96 -21.15 37.61
CA PRO A 167 5.50 -22.02 36.50
C PRO A 167 3.93 -22.00 36.44
N PRO A 168 3.09 -23.04 36.15
CA PRO A 168 3.28 -24.42 35.65
C PRO A 168 2.28 -24.91 34.54
N HIS A 169 2.34 -26.22 34.24
CA HIS A 169 1.34 -27.19 33.68
C HIS A 169 0.02 -26.68 33.05
N ASN A 170 -0.47 -27.20 31.89
CA ASN A 170 -0.60 -28.63 31.57
C ASN A 170 -0.96 -28.96 30.08
N SER A 171 -0.57 -30.16 29.62
CA SER A 171 -1.22 -31.06 28.62
C SER A 171 -1.67 -30.60 27.21
N GLY A 172 -1.22 -31.33 26.16
CA GLY A 172 -2.01 -31.54 24.93
C GLY A 172 -1.19 -31.51 23.60
N PRO A 173 -1.34 -32.46 22.64
CA PRO A 173 -0.35 -32.64 21.56
C PRO A 173 -0.86 -32.49 20.10
N MET A 174 0.11 -32.52 19.16
CA MET A 174 -0.01 -32.72 17.68
C MET A 174 -0.48 -31.49 16.87
N ALA A 175 -0.06 -31.26 15.62
CA ALA A 175 0.78 -32.05 14.70
C ALA A 175 1.69 -31.16 13.82
N GLU A 176 2.76 -31.74 13.27
CA GLU A 176 3.53 -31.16 12.15
C GLU A 176 2.86 -31.41 10.79
N THR A 177 3.45 -30.76 9.77
CA THR A 177 3.54 -31.16 8.34
C THR A 177 2.51 -30.67 7.31
N LEU A 178 3.08 -30.07 6.24
CA LEU A 178 2.63 -29.98 4.84
C LEU A 178 1.38 -29.15 4.50
N SER A 179 1.63 -27.93 4.00
CA SER A 179 0.81 -27.31 2.95
C SER A 179 1.58 -27.38 1.63
N ALA A 180 1.05 -28.09 0.64
CA ALA A 180 1.74 -28.37 -0.62
C ALA A 180 1.85 -27.12 -1.52
N ILE A 181 2.96 -27.03 -2.25
CA ILE A 181 3.09 -26.13 -3.41
C ILE A 181 2.25 -26.76 -4.55
N PRO A 182 1.22 -26.09 -5.08
CA PRO A 182 0.40 -26.66 -6.15
C PRO A 182 1.17 -26.70 -7.48
N ASP A 183 1.13 -27.85 -8.13
CA ASP A 183 1.78 -28.11 -9.41
C ASP A 183 1.19 -27.22 -10.53
N PRO A 184 2.00 -26.48 -11.31
CA PRO A 184 1.50 -25.49 -12.27
C PRO A 184 0.59 -26.05 -13.38
N GLN A 185 0.54 -27.36 -13.60
CA GLN A 185 -0.29 -27.97 -14.65
C GLN A 185 -1.80 -28.02 -14.35
N GLN A 186 -2.23 -27.86 -13.10
CA GLN A 186 -3.66 -27.98 -12.71
C GLN A 186 -4.43 -26.64 -12.68
N THR A 187 -3.81 -25.53 -13.10
CA THR A 187 -4.46 -24.20 -13.09
C THR A 187 -5.02 -23.79 -14.45
N MET A 188 -6.18 -23.12 -14.43
CA MET A 188 -6.83 -22.52 -15.60
C MET A 188 -6.86 -20.99 -15.48
N LYS A 189 -6.83 -20.29 -16.62
CA LYS A 189 -6.89 -18.83 -16.69
C LYS A 189 -8.33 -18.36 -16.90
N VAL A 190 -8.87 -17.65 -15.91
CA VAL A 190 -10.19 -16.99 -16.01
C VAL A 190 -9.98 -15.55 -16.40
N LYS A 191 -10.73 -15.06 -17.40
CA LYS A 191 -10.84 -13.64 -17.73
C LYS A 191 -12.05 -13.06 -17.02
N ILE A 192 -11.90 -11.88 -16.42
CA ILE A 192 -12.93 -11.21 -15.62
C ILE A 192 -13.11 -9.81 -16.21
N TYR A 193 -14.31 -9.49 -16.68
CA TYR A 193 -14.70 -8.12 -16.98
C TYR A 193 -15.44 -7.55 -15.78
N PHE A 194 -15.01 -6.39 -15.29
CA PHE A 194 -15.69 -5.65 -14.22
C PHE A 194 -15.67 -4.17 -14.59
N ARG A 195 -16.85 -3.57 -14.75
CA ARG A 195 -17.02 -2.22 -15.33
C ARG A 195 -16.30 -2.17 -16.70
N ASP A 196 -15.28 -1.35 -16.85
CA ASP A 196 -14.47 -1.24 -18.09
C ASP A 196 -13.13 -2.02 -18.04
N ASP A 197 -12.79 -2.65 -16.92
CA ASP A 197 -11.52 -3.35 -16.72
C ASP A 197 -11.59 -4.85 -17.10
N LEU A 198 -10.56 -5.33 -17.81
CA LEU A 198 -10.34 -6.76 -18.10
C LEU A 198 -9.17 -7.31 -17.30
N ILE A 199 -9.49 -8.06 -16.24
CA ILE A 199 -8.53 -8.71 -15.35
C ILE A 199 -8.43 -10.21 -15.73
N ALA A 200 -7.32 -10.86 -15.36
CA ALA A 200 -7.23 -12.31 -15.43
C ALA A 200 -6.63 -12.90 -14.15
N ILE A 201 -7.20 -14.02 -13.71
CA ILE A 201 -6.70 -14.83 -12.60
C ILE A 201 -6.33 -16.23 -13.07
N ARG A 202 -5.46 -16.91 -12.31
CA ARG A 202 -5.30 -18.36 -12.40
C ARG A 202 -5.93 -19.00 -11.18
N VAL A 203 -6.74 -20.02 -11.41
CA VAL A 203 -7.43 -20.82 -10.37
C VAL A 203 -7.25 -22.31 -10.67
N PRO A 204 -7.34 -23.22 -9.68
CA PRO A 204 -7.41 -24.65 -9.95
C PRO A 204 -8.55 -24.99 -10.90
N ARG A 205 -8.39 -26.02 -11.75
CA ARG A 205 -9.45 -26.51 -12.65
C ARG A 205 -10.67 -27.07 -11.90
N GLU A 206 -10.47 -27.55 -10.68
CA GLU A 206 -11.50 -28.13 -9.80
C GLU A 206 -12.02 -27.12 -8.76
N ILE A 207 -11.93 -25.81 -9.06
CA ILE A 207 -12.42 -24.77 -8.14
C ILE A 207 -13.95 -24.77 -8.04
N LEU A 208 -14.46 -24.68 -6.81
CA LEU A 208 -15.89 -24.53 -6.53
C LEU A 208 -16.35 -23.08 -6.73
N PHE A 209 -17.65 -22.90 -6.99
CA PHE A 209 -18.28 -21.59 -7.23
C PHE A 209 -17.98 -20.58 -6.11
N ASP A 210 -18.16 -20.96 -4.84
CA ASP A 210 -17.93 -20.04 -3.71
C ASP A 210 -16.47 -19.56 -3.69
N GLN A 211 -15.52 -20.49 -3.81
CA GLN A 211 -14.08 -20.18 -3.85
C GLN A 211 -13.67 -19.35 -5.06
N LEU A 212 -14.31 -19.58 -6.21
CA LEU A 212 -14.12 -18.75 -7.41
C LEU A 212 -14.68 -17.35 -7.17
N SER A 213 -15.86 -17.23 -6.56
CA SER A 213 -16.50 -15.95 -6.24
C SER A 213 -15.64 -15.15 -5.26
N ASP A 214 -15.08 -15.79 -4.24
CA ASP A 214 -14.17 -15.19 -3.27
C ASP A 214 -12.87 -14.74 -3.94
N LYS A 215 -12.28 -15.58 -4.81
CA LYS A 215 -11.09 -15.18 -5.59
C LYS A 215 -11.35 -14.04 -6.57
N ILE A 216 -12.54 -13.98 -7.16
CA ILE A 216 -12.95 -12.87 -8.02
C ILE A 216 -13.12 -11.60 -7.17
N ARG A 217 -13.83 -11.67 -6.04
CA ARG A 217 -14.02 -10.54 -5.11
C ARG A 217 -12.70 -10.04 -4.52
N GLU A 218 -11.82 -10.94 -4.07
CA GLU A 218 -10.46 -10.65 -3.60
C GLU A 218 -9.65 -9.92 -4.69
N ARG A 219 -9.74 -10.39 -5.96
CA ARG A 219 -9.01 -9.79 -7.07
C ARG A 219 -9.56 -8.43 -7.49
N LEU A 220 -10.89 -8.28 -7.49
CA LEU A 220 -11.59 -7.03 -7.79
C LEU A 220 -11.64 -6.07 -6.60
N LYS A 221 -11.20 -6.51 -5.41
CA LYS A 221 -11.25 -5.79 -4.13
C LYS A 221 -12.66 -5.33 -3.73
N ILE A 222 -13.69 -6.08 -4.13
CA ILE A 222 -15.09 -5.78 -3.78
C ILE A 222 -15.32 -6.19 -2.31
N PRO A 223 -15.77 -5.29 -1.43
CA PRO A 223 -16.03 -5.63 -0.03
C PRO A 223 -17.20 -6.63 0.10
N PRO A 224 -17.19 -7.54 1.09
CA PRO A 224 -18.22 -8.57 1.25
C PRO A 224 -19.62 -8.01 1.60
N SER A 225 -19.71 -6.71 1.90
CA SER A 225 -20.97 -5.97 2.09
C SER A 225 -21.62 -5.51 0.78
N GLU A 226 -20.89 -5.54 -0.34
CA GLU A 226 -21.41 -5.18 -1.67
C GLU A 226 -21.85 -6.47 -2.39
N GLY A 227 -23.10 -6.49 -2.84
CA GLY A 227 -23.67 -7.63 -3.56
C GLY A 227 -23.04 -7.74 -4.94
N VAL A 228 -22.53 -8.91 -5.31
CA VAL A 228 -21.84 -9.14 -6.58
C VAL A 228 -22.56 -10.21 -7.37
N THR A 229 -22.98 -9.86 -8.59
CA THR A 229 -23.59 -10.79 -9.54
C THR A 229 -22.53 -11.28 -10.53
N LEU A 230 -22.39 -12.60 -10.64
CA LEU A 230 -21.50 -13.23 -11.63
C LEU A 230 -22.34 -13.73 -12.80
N SER A 231 -21.86 -13.49 -14.02
CA SER A 231 -22.38 -14.12 -15.25
C SER A 231 -21.21 -14.57 -16.12
N TYR A 232 -21.42 -15.52 -17.03
CA TYR A 232 -20.36 -15.99 -17.93
C TYR A 232 -20.72 -15.80 -19.39
N LYS A 233 -19.71 -15.69 -20.26
CA LYS A 233 -19.94 -15.72 -21.70
C LYS A 233 -20.13 -17.16 -22.17
N ASP A 234 -21.30 -17.50 -22.70
CA ASP A 234 -21.49 -18.77 -23.40
C ASP A 234 -21.22 -18.58 -24.90
N GLU A 235 -20.11 -19.14 -25.42
CA GLU A 235 -19.75 -19.02 -26.83
C GLU A 235 -20.72 -19.77 -27.77
N GLY A 236 -21.45 -20.77 -27.26
CA GLY A 236 -22.42 -21.55 -28.04
C GLY A 236 -23.75 -20.83 -28.31
N SER A 237 -24.26 -20.02 -27.38
CA SER A 237 -25.52 -19.27 -27.52
C SER A 237 -25.33 -17.76 -27.69
N GLY A 238 -24.14 -17.23 -27.39
CA GLY A 238 -23.87 -15.80 -27.35
C GLY A 238 -24.51 -15.06 -26.16
N GLN A 239 -25.19 -15.77 -25.26
CA GLN A 239 -25.86 -15.19 -24.10
C GLN A 239 -24.90 -15.02 -22.89
N ARG A 240 -25.37 -14.27 -21.89
CA ARG A 240 -24.70 -14.09 -20.59
C ARG A 240 -25.54 -14.70 -19.45
N PRO A 241 -25.64 -16.05 -19.35
CA PRO A 241 -26.28 -16.70 -18.22
C PRO A 241 -25.56 -16.35 -16.90
N LEU A 242 -26.36 -16.31 -15.82
CA LEU A 242 -25.86 -16.09 -14.47
C LEU A 242 -25.06 -17.32 -13.98
N LEU A 243 -24.10 -17.05 -13.11
CA LEU A 243 -23.26 -18.05 -12.45
C LEU A 243 -23.64 -18.00 -10.97
N MET A 244 -24.43 -18.96 -10.49
CA MET A 244 -25.00 -18.94 -9.13
C MET A 244 -24.61 -20.15 -8.27
N ASN A 245 -24.12 -21.22 -8.88
CA ASN A 245 -23.80 -22.47 -8.20
C ASN A 245 -22.70 -23.27 -8.94
N ASN A 246 -22.35 -24.44 -8.39
CA ASN A 246 -21.32 -25.32 -8.95
C ASN A 246 -21.73 -25.98 -10.29
N ASP A 247 -23.02 -26.26 -10.51
CA ASP A 247 -23.52 -26.85 -11.75
C ASP A 247 -23.45 -25.85 -12.91
N ASP A 248 -23.77 -24.58 -12.67
CA ASP A 248 -23.58 -23.49 -13.64
C ASP A 248 -22.11 -23.33 -14.03
N LEU A 249 -21.20 -23.48 -13.05
CA LEU A 249 -19.76 -23.38 -13.26
C LEU A 249 -19.22 -24.57 -14.07
N ASP A 250 -19.54 -25.81 -13.71
CA ASP A 250 -19.14 -26.98 -14.50
C ASP A 250 -19.71 -26.92 -15.94
N LEU A 251 -20.97 -26.50 -16.11
CA LEU A 251 -21.57 -26.28 -17.42
C LEU A 251 -20.81 -25.22 -18.23
N ALA A 252 -20.44 -24.10 -17.60
CA ALA A 252 -19.69 -23.03 -18.24
C ALA A 252 -18.26 -23.45 -18.63
N LEU A 253 -17.59 -24.24 -17.79
CA LEU A 253 -16.24 -24.76 -18.03
C LEU A 253 -16.21 -25.82 -19.14
N ARG A 254 -17.27 -26.63 -19.26
CA ARG A 254 -17.41 -27.63 -20.35
C ARG A 254 -17.74 -27.03 -21.71
N ARG A 255 -18.42 -25.87 -21.74
CA ARG A 255 -18.90 -25.24 -22.98
C ARG A 255 -17.91 -24.24 -23.59
N ASN A 256 -16.90 -23.79 -22.86
CA ASN A 256 -16.04 -22.68 -23.28
C ASN A 256 -14.55 -23.01 -23.08
N ASP A 257 -13.77 -23.05 -24.16
CA ASP A 257 -12.29 -23.19 -24.11
C ASP A 257 -11.60 -22.03 -23.39
N LYS A 258 -12.27 -20.87 -23.31
CA LYS A 258 -11.80 -19.65 -22.66
C LYS A 258 -12.88 -19.16 -21.70
N PHE A 259 -12.70 -19.44 -20.42
CA PHE A 259 -13.67 -19.00 -19.41
C PHE A 259 -13.60 -17.48 -19.20
N ILE A 260 -14.69 -16.79 -19.54
CA ILE A 260 -14.88 -15.35 -19.40
C ILE A 260 -16.06 -15.11 -18.47
N VAL A 261 -15.80 -14.43 -17.36
CA VAL A 261 -16.80 -14.00 -16.36
C VAL A 261 -16.99 -12.49 -16.48
N TYR A 262 -18.23 -12.05 -16.37
CA TYR A 262 -18.62 -10.65 -16.17
C TYR A 262 -19.10 -10.49 -14.72
N VAL A 263 -18.78 -9.35 -14.15
CA VAL A 263 -19.09 -9.00 -12.77
C VAL A 263 -19.85 -7.68 -12.77
N GLU A 264 -21.05 -7.71 -12.21
CA GLU A 264 -22.01 -6.60 -12.15
C GLU A 264 -22.54 -6.44 -10.71
#